data_AF-A0A915BQI9-F1
#
_entry.id   AF-A0A915BQI9-F1
#
_cell.length_a   1.000
_cell.length_b   1.000
_cell.length_c   1.000
_cell.angle_alpha   90.00
_cell.angle_beta   90.00
_cell.angle_gamma   90.00
#
_symmetry.space_group_name_H-M   'P 1'
#
loop_
_entity.id
_entity.type
_entity.pdbx_description
1 polymer ?
#
loop_
_entity_poly.entity_id
_entity_poly.type
_entity_poly.pdbx_seq_one_letter_code
_entity_poly.pdbx_strand_id
1 'polypeptide(L)'
;MRCDALRIAKRPLLTSAGATQSRCLSYKQGQMVGNVREYFYYVDHQGQLFLDDARIKNFTSCFKEERFLKFYFSRLTVNKTGRYADEFPYVSPCGVELNFLRCDDRPFVFTALDINEEFWQRVCVCFRMVGSIILVLWTFMDW
;
A
#
# COMPACT_ATOMS: atom_id res chain seq x y z
N MET A 1 10.50 46.68 35.14
CA MET A 1 11.67 45.88 34.70
C MET A 1 11.79 44.66 35.61
N ARG A 2 11.29 43.50 35.16
CA ARG A 2 11.63 42.18 35.71
C ARG A 2 11.77 41.26 34.51
N CYS A 3 12.99 40.76 34.31
CA CYS A 3 13.32 39.77 33.29
C CYS A 3 13.16 38.39 33.92
N ASP A 4 12.19 37.61 33.47
CA ASP A 4 12.05 36.21 33.85
C ASP A 4 12.75 35.32 32.82
N ALA A 5 13.77 34.59 33.28
CA ALA A 5 14.48 33.59 32.49
C ALA A 5 13.61 32.33 32.34
N LEU A 6 13.13 32.07 31.13
CA LEU A 6 12.45 30.83 30.77
C LEU A 6 13.45 29.66 30.80
N ARG A 7 13.25 28.73 31.74
CA ARG A 7 13.94 27.44 31.79
C ARG A 7 13.44 26.55 30.66
N ILE A 8 14.29 26.30 29.66
CA ILE A 8 14.06 25.29 28.62
C ILE A 8 14.27 23.90 29.25
N ALA A 9 13.19 23.19 29.51
CA ALA A 9 13.25 21.78 29.90
C ALA A 9 13.67 20.94 28.68
N LYS A 10 14.86 20.33 28.73
CA LYS A 10 15.33 19.37 27.74
C LYS A 10 14.47 18.11 27.82
N ARG A 11 13.65 17.86 26.78
CA ARG A 11 12.91 16.61 26.62
C ARG A 11 13.90 15.45 26.44
N PRO A 12 13.73 14.32 27.15
CA PRO A 12 14.62 13.19 26.97
C PRO A 12 14.48 12.65 25.54
N LEU A 13 15.62 12.48 24.87
CA LEU A 13 15.70 11.79 23.60
C LEU A 13 15.29 10.34 23.83
N LEU A 14 14.12 9.97 23.31
CA LEU A 14 13.70 8.57 23.21
C LEU A 14 14.64 7.88 22.22
N THR A 15 15.68 7.24 22.73
CA THR A 15 16.46 6.26 21.97
C THR A 15 15.57 5.05 21.73
N SER A 16 14.96 4.96 20.54
CA SER A 16 14.26 3.76 20.10
C SER A 16 15.29 2.64 19.90
N ALA A 17 15.49 1.83 20.93
CA ALA A 17 16.08 0.51 20.76
C ALA A 17 15.22 -0.24 19.74
N GLY A 18 15.84 -0.71 18.65
CA GLY A 18 15.21 -1.47 17.58
C GLY A 18 14.69 -2.81 18.10
N ALA A 19 13.54 -2.78 18.77
CA ALA A 19 12.74 -3.96 18.98
C ALA A 19 12.10 -4.30 17.64
N THR A 20 12.54 -5.38 17.01
CA THR A 20 11.83 -5.98 15.87
C THR A 20 10.48 -6.42 16.42
N GLN A 21 9.45 -5.57 16.31
CA GLN A 21 8.08 -5.89 16.67
C GLN A 21 7.67 -7.10 15.85
N SER A 22 7.67 -8.27 16.49
CA SER A 22 6.97 -9.44 15.97
C SER A 22 5.48 -9.07 16.02
N ARG A 23 4.94 -8.63 14.88
CA ARG A 23 3.50 -8.40 14.75
C ARG A 23 2.84 -9.76 14.92
N CYS A 24 1.99 -9.91 15.94
CA CYS A 24 1.05 -11.02 16.00
C CYS A 24 0.03 -10.81 14.88
N LEU A 25 0.28 -11.39 13.71
CA LEU A 25 -0.64 -11.32 12.58
C LEU A 25 -1.85 -12.21 12.86
N SER A 26 -3.05 -11.67 12.66
CA SER A 26 -4.32 -12.38 12.84
C SER A 26 -4.63 -13.38 11.72
N TYR A 27 -3.82 -13.36 10.66
CA TYR A 27 -4.02 -14.14 9.44
C TYR A 27 -2.81 -15.03 9.11
N LYS A 28 -3.03 -15.99 8.21
CA LYS A 28 -1.97 -16.80 7.59
C LYS A 28 -2.02 -16.66 6.07
N GLN A 29 -0.87 -16.44 5.42
CA GLN A 29 -0.80 -16.39 3.95
C GLN A 29 -1.34 -17.68 3.31
N GLY A 30 -2.18 -17.50 2.28
CA GLY A 30 -2.75 -18.60 1.51
C GLY A 30 -3.75 -19.46 2.30
N GLN A 31 -4.30 -18.95 3.41
CA GLN A 31 -5.34 -19.65 4.18
C GLN A 31 -6.61 -19.84 3.35
N MET A 32 -7.36 -20.90 3.66
CA MET A 32 -8.63 -21.21 2.98
C MET A 32 -9.80 -20.89 3.91
N VAL A 33 -10.76 -20.10 3.42
CA VAL A 33 -12.02 -19.79 4.09
C VAL A 33 -13.14 -20.27 3.18
N GLY A 34 -13.73 -21.42 3.52
CA GLY A 34 -14.57 -22.16 2.59
C GLY A 34 -13.77 -22.55 1.33
N ASN A 35 -14.22 -22.11 0.16
CA ASN A 35 -13.57 -22.37 -1.12
C ASN A 35 -12.70 -21.21 -1.62
N VAL A 36 -12.46 -20.19 -0.78
CA VAL A 36 -11.71 -18.99 -1.14
C VAL A 36 -10.35 -18.99 -0.47
N ARG A 37 -9.30 -18.70 -1.23
CA ARG A 37 -7.93 -18.53 -0.72
C ARG A 37 -7.67 -17.06 -0.41
N GLU A 38 -7.15 -16.77 0.77
CA GLU A 38 -6.84 -15.40 1.21
C GLU A 38 -5.32 -15.15 1.19
N TYR A 39 -4.92 -14.03 0.57
CA TYR A 39 -3.55 -13.51 0.60
C TYR A 39 -3.55 -12.07 1.10
N PHE A 40 -2.43 -11.66 1.71
CA PHE A 40 -2.32 -10.36 2.39
C PHE A 40 -1.09 -9.63 1.89
N TYR A 41 -1.30 -8.41 1.42
CA TYR A 41 -0.28 -7.57 0.79
C TYR A 41 -0.13 -6.23 1.49
N TYR A 42 1.05 -5.64 1.29
CA TYR A 42 1.38 -4.29 1.72
C TYR A 42 1.94 -3.49 0.54
N VAL A 43 1.49 -2.25 0.41
CA VAL A 43 2.09 -1.25 -0.48
C VAL A 43 2.80 -0.18 0.34
N ASP A 44 4.06 0.08 -0.01
CA ASP A 44 4.85 1.16 0.61
C ASP A 44 4.56 2.53 -0.02
N HIS A 45 5.15 3.59 0.56
CA HIS A 45 5.07 4.95 0.04
C HIS A 45 5.67 5.15 -1.37
N GLN A 46 6.42 4.17 -1.89
CA GLN A 46 6.97 4.20 -3.25
C GLN A 46 6.06 3.49 -4.27
N GLY A 47 4.95 2.87 -3.82
CA GLY A 47 4.06 2.09 -4.67
C GLY A 47 4.55 0.65 -4.92
N GLN A 48 5.50 0.15 -4.13
CA GLN A 48 6.00 -1.21 -4.25
C GLN A 48 5.09 -2.17 -3.48
N LEU A 49 4.65 -3.25 -4.15
CA LEU A 49 3.80 -4.28 -3.59
C LEU A 49 4.64 -5.41 -2.97
N PHE A 50 4.28 -5.84 -1.76
CA PHE A 50 4.93 -6.90 -1.00
C PHE A 50 3.90 -7.85 -0.39
N LEU A 51 4.32 -9.08 -0.06
CA LEU A 51 3.58 -9.87 0.93
C LEU A 51 3.66 -9.17 2.30
N ASP A 52 2.54 -9.12 3.00
CA ASP A 52 2.46 -8.34 4.23
C ASP A 52 3.34 -8.92 5.36
N ASP A 53 3.42 -10.24 5.46
CA ASP A 53 4.26 -10.98 6.42
C ASP A 53 5.73 -11.11 5.99
N ALA A 54 6.11 -10.57 4.84
CA ALA A 54 7.51 -10.59 4.40
C ALA A 54 8.42 -9.88 5.41
N ARG A 55 9.42 -10.60 5.92
CA ARG A 55 10.39 -10.10 6.90
C ARG A 55 11.21 -8.93 6.38
N ILE A 56 11.55 -8.95 5.09
CA ILE A 56 12.32 -7.91 4.41
C ILE A 56 11.44 -7.35 3.29
N LYS A 57 11.28 -6.02 3.26
CA LYS A 57 10.54 -5.29 2.24
C LYS A 57 11.49 -4.29 1.59
N ASN A 58 12.07 -4.68 0.45
CA ASN A 58 13.02 -3.89 -0.30
C ASN A 58 12.83 -4.12 -1.81
N PHE A 59 13.63 -3.43 -2.62
CA PHE A 59 13.55 -3.54 -4.08
C PHE A 59 13.75 -4.97 -4.62
N THR A 60 14.41 -5.88 -3.91
CA THR A 60 14.57 -7.27 -4.36
C THR A 60 13.39 -8.17 -4.00
N SER A 61 12.61 -7.80 -2.97
CA SER A 61 11.50 -8.60 -2.45
C SER A 61 10.13 -8.12 -2.90
N CYS A 62 10.04 -6.97 -3.59
CA CYS A 62 8.78 -6.49 -4.16
C CYS A 62 8.37 -7.30 -5.39
N PHE A 63 7.06 -7.34 -5.64
CA PHE A 63 6.52 -7.88 -6.89
C PHE A 63 6.86 -6.93 -8.04
N LYS A 64 7.27 -7.51 -9.18
CA LYS A 64 7.68 -6.77 -10.39
C LYS A 64 7.01 -7.29 -11.66
N GLU A 65 6.24 -8.36 -11.55
CA GLU A 65 5.63 -9.00 -12.71
C GLU A 65 4.46 -8.15 -13.20
N GLU A 66 4.62 -7.61 -14.40
CA GLU A 66 3.72 -6.58 -14.94
C GLU A 66 2.28 -7.08 -15.08
N ARG A 67 2.07 -8.33 -15.53
CA ARG A 67 0.72 -8.85 -15.77
C ARG A 67 -0.03 -9.02 -14.45
N PHE A 68 0.63 -9.58 -13.45
CA PHE A 68 0.12 -9.74 -12.10
C PHE A 68 -0.24 -8.38 -11.52
N LEU A 69 0.67 -7.42 -11.58
CA LEU A 69 0.44 -6.13 -10.96
C LEU A 69 -0.67 -5.33 -11.66
N LYS A 70 -0.71 -5.35 -13.01
CA LYS A 70 -1.85 -4.82 -13.78
C LYS A 70 -3.16 -5.43 -13.34
N PHE A 71 -3.21 -6.75 -13.30
CA PHE A 71 -4.40 -7.48 -12.91
C PHE A 71 -4.82 -7.14 -11.47
N TYR A 72 -3.86 -7.13 -10.54
CA TYR A 72 -4.05 -6.83 -9.13
C TYR A 72 -4.66 -5.44 -8.92
N PHE A 73 -4.01 -4.40 -9.46
CA PHE A 73 -4.44 -3.01 -9.26
C PHE A 73 -5.68 -2.65 -10.09
N SER A 74 -5.91 -3.26 -11.26
CA SER A 74 -7.12 -3.02 -12.06
C SER A 74 -8.42 -3.50 -11.37
N ARG A 75 -8.31 -4.40 -10.39
CA ARG A 75 -9.44 -4.96 -9.63
C ARG A 75 -9.48 -4.53 -8.18
N LEU A 76 -8.57 -3.65 -7.77
CA LEU A 76 -8.48 -3.18 -6.41
C LEU A 76 -9.72 -2.34 -6.07
N THR A 77 -10.40 -2.71 -4.99
CA THR A 77 -11.61 -2.02 -4.51
C THR A 77 -11.59 -1.90 -2.99
N VAL A 78 -12.50 -1.10 -2.44
CA VAL A 78 -12.67 -0.97 -0.99
C VAL A 78 -13.10 -2.31 -0.40
N ASN A 79 -12.46 -2.72 0.68
CA ASN A 79 -12.78 -3.95 1.38
C ASN A 79 -14.14 -3.84 2.08
N LYS A 80 -15.17 -4.39 1.44
CA LYS A 80 -16.54 -4.50 1.97
C LYS A 80 -16.88 -5.94 2.39
N THR A 81 -15.87 -6.81 2.55
CA THR A 81 -16.08 -8.24 2.86
C THR A 81 -16.47 -8.49 4.32
N GLY A 82 -16.34 -7.48 5.20
CA GLY A 82 -16.51 -7.62 6.64
C GLY A 82 -15.36 -8.32 7.35
N ARG A 83 -14.31 -8.74 6.61
CA ARG A 83 -13.11 -9.39 7.16
C ARG A 83 -11.91 -8.47 7.01
N TYR A 84 -11.16 -8.31 8.10
CA TYR A 84 -9.92 -7.52 8.15
C TYR A 84 -10.03 -6.08 7.65
N ALA A 85 -11.24 -5.50 7.56
CA ALA A 85 -11.46 -4.21 6.93
C ALA A 85 -10.69 -3.05 7.62
N ASP A 86 -10.53 -3.14 8.93
CA ASP A 86 -9.80 -2.14 9.73
C ASP A 86 -8.29 -2.17 9.47
N GLU A 87 -7.73 -3.36 9.21
CA GLU A 87 -6.29 -3.54 8.96
C GLU A 87 -5.95 -3.51 7.47
N PHE A 88 -6.86 -3.97 6.62
CA PHE A 88 -6.74 -4.13 5.17
C PHE A 88 -7.95 -3.46 4.49
N PRO A 89 -7.88 -2.13 4.28
CA PRO A 89 -8.99 -1.34 3.76
C PRO A 89 -9.33 -1.61 2.29
N TYR A 90 -8.46 -2.34 1.56
CA TYR A 90 -8.68 -2.68 0.15
C TYR A 90 -8.60 -4.18 -0.10
N VAL A 91 -9.20 -4.63 -1.20
CA VAL A 91 -9.18 -6.02 -1.65
C VAL A 91 -9.15 -6.08 -3.18
N SER A 92 -8.40 -7.04 -3.72
CA SER A 92 -8.37 -7.37 -5.15
C SER A 92 -8.86 -8.81 -5.39
N PRO A 93 -10.10 -9.00 -5.87
CA PRO A 93 -10.64 -10.33 -6.17
C PRO A 93 -10.03 -10.96 -7.44
N CYS A 94 -9.58 -12.21 -7.31
CA CYS A 94 -8.93 -12.99 -8.36
C CYS A 94 -9.50 -14.41 -8.44
N GLY A 95 -10.65 -14.58 -9.09
CA GLY A 95 -11.29 -15.89 -9.19
C GLY A 95 -11.65 -16.45 -7.81
N VAL A 96 -10.99 -17.53 -7.39
CA VAL A 96 -11.14 -18.15 -6.06
C VAL A 96 -10.23 -17.54 -5.00
N GLU A 97 -9.52 -16.46 -5.31
CA GLU A 97 -8.59 -15.80 -4.41
C GLU A 97 -9.07 -14.40 -4.03
N LEU A 98 -8.94 -14.05 -2.74
CA LEU A 98 -9.09 -12.70 -2.23
C LEU A 98 -7.74 -12.18 -1.76
N ASN A 99 -7.29 -11.09 -2.38
CA ASN A 99 -6.04 -10.46 -2.05
C ASN A 99 -6.31 -9.18 -1.26
N PHE A 100 -6.14 -9.23 0.06
CA PHE A 100 -6.29 -8.09 0.95
C PHE A 100 -5.07 -7.18 0.86
N LEU A 101 -5.30 -5.86 0.91
CA LEU A 101 -4.26 -4.85 0.81
C LEU A 101 -4.38 -3.81 1.92
N ARG A 102 -3.23 -3.56 2.57
CA ARG A 102 -3.01 -2.39 3.40
C ARG A 102 -1.89 -1.53 2.82
N CYS A 103 -1.90 -0.24 3.13
CA CYS A 103 -0.97 0.73 2.54
C CYS A 103 -0.34 1.58 3.63
N ASP A 104 0.82 2.17 3.34
CA ASP A 104 1.48 3.12 4.24
C ASP A 104 0.72 4.46 4.32
N ASP A 105 0.26 4.96 3.16
CA ASP A 105 -0.54 6.19 3.04
C ASP A 105 -1.72 5.96 2.08
N ARG A 106 -1.43 5.84 0.77
CA ARG A 106 -2.42 5.57 -0.27
C ARG A 106 -2.07 4.28 -1.02
N PRO A 107 -3.07 3.57 -1.59
CA PRO A 107 -2.81 2.40 -2.44
C PRO A 107 -2.13 2.76 -3.76
N PHE A 108 -1.98 4.04 -4.04
CA PHE A 108 -1.55 4.56 -5.32
C PHE A 108 -0.54 5.70 -5.17
N VAL A 109 0.50 5.68 -6.02
CA VAL A 109 1.54 6.71 -6.07
C VAL A 109 1.68 7.19 -7.52
N PHE A 110 1.52 8.49 -7.71
CA PHE A 110 1.72 9.16 -8.99
C PHE A 110 3.20 9.53 -9.12
N THR A 111 3.87 9.03 -10.15
CA THR A 111 5.30 9.33 -10.35
C THR A 111 5.60 10.25 -11.52
N ALA A 112 4.63 10.44 -12.41
CA ALA A 112 4.76 11.31 -13.57
C ALA A 112 3.39 11.88 -13.93
N LEU A 113 3.41 13.12 -14.42
CA LEU A 113 2.28 13.78 -15.05
C LEU A 113 2.70 14.10 -16.47
N ASP A 114 1.90 13.67 -17.44
CA ASP A 114 2.05 14.10 -18.82
C ASP A 114 1.04 15.21 -19.10
N ILE A 115 1.56 16.41 -19.39
CA ILE A 115 0.79 17.64 -19.59
C ILE A 115 0.64 18.00 -21.08
N ASN A 116 1.15 17.16 -22.00
CA ASN A 116 1.17 17.46 -23.43
C ASN A 116 0.03 16.82 -24.25
N GLU A 117 -0.92 16.15 -23.61
CA GLU A 117 -2.17 15.76 -24.30
C GLU A 117 -3.26 16.80 -24.02
N GLU A 118 -3.82 17.36 -25.10
CA GLU A 118 -4.83 18.43 -25.14
C GLU A 118 -6.22 17.99 -24.62
N PHE A 119 -6.24 17.13 -23.62
CA PHE A 119 -7.46 16.55 -23.08
C PHE A 119 -7.31 16.35 -21.58
N TRP A 120 -7.83 17.31 -20.82
CA TRP A 120 -8.01 17.27 -19.36
C TRP A 120 -8.82 16.05 -18.83
N GLN A 121 -9.12 15.02 -19.64
CA GLN A 121 -9.81 13.80 -19.23
C GLN A 121 -8.88 12.59 -18.99
N ARG A 122 -7.56 12.76 -19.09
CA ARG A 122 -6.60 11.67 -18.83
C ARG A 122 -5.46 12.15 -17.95
N VAL A 123 -5.74 12.37 -16.66
CA VAL A 123 -4.67 12.28 -15.66
C VAL A 123 -4.18 10.83 -15.70
N CYS A 124 -3.15 10.57 -16.50
CA CYS A 124 -2.43 9.30 -16.48
C CYS A 124 -1.77 9.19 -15.10
N VAL A 125 -2.46 8.51 -14.18
CA VAL A 125 -1.90 8.12 -12.88
C VAL A 125 -0.81 7.11 -13.16
N CYS A 126 0.41 7.60 -13.37
CA CYS A 126 1.53 6.76 -13.72
C CYS A 126 1.99 6.01 -12.45
N PHE A 127 1.64 4.72 -12.36
CA PHE A 127 2.19 3.83 -11.35
C PHE A 127 3.59 3.41 -11.77
N ARG A 128 4.62 3.92 -11.10
CA ARG A 128 5.96 3.35 -11.25
C ARG A 128 6.02 2.03 -10.52
N MET A 129 5.53 0.99 -11.19
CA MET A 129 5.86 -0.37 -10.81
C MET A 129 7.24 -0.66 -11.37
N VAL A 130 8.24 -0.56 -10.49
CA VAL A 130 9.60 -1.08 -10.65
C VAL A 130 10.06 -1.23 -12.11
N GLY A 131 10.61 -0.15 -12.66
CA GLY A 131 11.40 -0.19 -13.90
C GLY A 131 10.66 0.06 -15.21
N SER A 132 9.33 0.02 -15.26
CA SER A 132 8.56 0.34 -16.47
C SER A 132 7.28 1.13 -16.15
N ILE A 133 7.02 2.20 -16.90
CA ILE A 133 5.79 3.02 -16.85
C ILE A 133 4.64 2.16 -17.35
N ILE A 134 3.92 1.48 -16.46
CA ILE A 134 2.78 0.70 -16.92
C ILE A 134 1.68 0.62 -15.86
N LEU A 135 0.77 1.59 -15.90
CA LEU A 135 -0.68 1.41 -15.69
C LEU A 135 -1.37 2.76 -15.93
N VAL A 136 -2.27 2.81 -16.91
CA VAL A 136 -3.30 3.85 -16.99
C VAL A 136 -4.53 3.26 -16.28
N LEU A 137 -4.76 3.66 -15.03
CA LEU A 137 -6.03 3.35 -14.35
C LEU A 137 -7.07 4.39 -14.79
N TRP A 138 -8.11 3.94 -15.48
CA TRP A 138 -9.36 4.69 -15.58
C TRP A 138 -9.98 4.74 -14.18
N THR A 139 -9.79 5.83 -13.47
CA THR A 139 -10.61 6.14 -12.29
C THR A 139 -11.49 7.32 -12.66
N PHE A 140 -12.72 7.03 -13.06
CA PHE A 140 -13.79 8.01 -12.98
C PHE A 140 -13.97 8.26 -11.47
N MET A 141 -13.53 9.44 -11.01
CA MET A 141 -13.64 9.85 -9.61
C MET A 141 -15.09 10.11 -9.25
N ASP A 142 -15.88 9.05 -9.04
CA ASP A 142 -17.14 9.14 -8.29
C ASP A 142 -17.01 8.24 -7.07
N TRP A 143 -16.68 8.87 -5.93
CA TRP A 143 -16.71 8.26 -4.59
C TRP A 143 -18.14 8.23 -4.05
#